data_AF-A0A519YLI2-F1
#
_entry.id   AF-A0A519YLI2-F1
#
_cell.length_a   1.000
_cell.length_b   1.000
_cell.length_c   1.000
_cell.angle_alpha   90.00
_cell.angle_beta   90.00
_cell.angle_gamma   90.00
#
_symmetry.space_group_name_H-M   'P 1'
#
loop_
_entity.id
_entity.type
_entity.pdbx_description
1 polymer ?
#
loop_
_entity_poly.entity_id
_entity_poly.type
_entity_poly.pdbx_seq_one_letter_code
_entity_poly.pdbx_strand_id
1 'polypeptide(L)'
;LSIPAIIGFITLFGIATRNGILLVSHYQTLAKEGLPLYQSIIKGSKDRLSPILMTALTAGLALIPLAIGGELPGNEIQSPMAKVILGGLLSSTLLNLFVVPVVYYLANRKTEQK
;
A
#
# COMPACT_ATOMS: atom_id res chain seq x y z
N LEU A 1 -14.06 11.54 -15.58
CA LEU A 1 -12.78 10.89 -15.22
C LEU A 1 -11.89 10.96 -16.45
N SER A 2 -10.67 11.51 -16.37
CA SER A 2 -9.78 11.56 -17.54
C SER A 2 -9.09 10.21 -17.75
N ILE A 3 -8.77 9.84 -18.99
CA ILE A 3 -8.04 8.59 -19.31
C ILE A 3 -6.74 8.47 -18.48
N PRO A 4 -5.92 9.53 -18.31
CA PRO A 4 -4.68 9.42 -17.54
C PRO A 4 -4.92 9.18 -16.05
N ALA A 5 -6.01 9.69 -15.48
CA ALA A 5 -6.41 9.41 -14.11
C ALA A 5 -6.78 7.93 -13.91
N ILE A 6 -7.42 7.30 -14.90
CA ILE A 6 -7.73 5.85 -14.87
C ILE A 6 -6.45 5.03 -14.88
N ILE A 7 -5.50 5.37 -15.76
CA ILE A 7 -4.20 4.69 -15.82
C ILE A 7 -3.50 4.80 -14.45
N GLY A 8 -3.46 6.00 -13.87
CA GLY A 8 -2.89 6.22 -12.55
C GLY A 8 -3.56 5.41 -11.45
N PHE A 9 -4.89 5.27 -11.50
CA PHE A 9 -5.62 4.42 -10.56
C PHE A 9 -5.27 2.93 -10.70
N ILE A 10 -5.14 2.42 -11.93
CA ILE A 10 -4.73 1.02 -12.18
C ILE A 10 -3.32 0.77 -11.66
N THR A 11 -2.38 1.68 -11.92
CA THR A 11 -1.01 1.60 -11.40
C THR A 11 -1.00 1.57 -9.87
N LEU A 12 -1.74 2.49 -9.24
CA LEU A 12 -1.92 2.54 -7.80
C LEU A 12 -2.47 1.22 -7.26
N PHE A 13 -3.52 0.68 -7.89
CA PHE A 13 -4.17 -0.55 -7.47
C PHE A 13 -3.19 -1.73 -7.47
N GLY A 14 -2.31 -1.81 -8.48
CA GLY A 14 -1.24 -2.80 -8.53
C GLY A 14 -0.24 -2.66 -7.38
N ILE A 15 0.20 -1.43 -7.07
CA ILE A 15 1.12 -1.15 -5.96
C ILE A 15 0.48 -1.52 -4.62
N ALA A 16 -0.77 -1.09 -4.41
CA ALA A 16 -1.55 -1.37 -3.20
C ALA A 16 -1.73 -2.88 -2.98
N THR A 17 -2.16 -3.59 -4.02
CA THR A 17 -2.38 -5.05 -3.98
C THR A 17 -1.08 -5.80 -3.69
N ARG A 18 0.03 -5.43 -4.34
CA ARG A 18 1.35 -6.01 -4.08
C ARG A 18 1.78 -5.82 -2.62
N ASN A 19 1.62 -4.60 -2.09
CA ASN A 19 1.98 -4.29 -0.72
C ASN A 19 1.12 -5.07 0.29
N GLY A 20 -0.17 -5.25 0.02
CA GLY A 20 -1.08 -6.04 0.85
C GLY A 20 -0.77 -7.53 0.82
N ILE A 21 -0.57 -8.11 -0.36
CA ILE A 21 -0.23 -9.54 -0.52
C ILE A 21 1.07 -9.86 0.22
N LEU A 22 2.10 -9.05 0.06
CA LEU A 22 3.39 -9.28 0.73
C LEU A 22 3.28 -9.16 2.26
N LEU A 23 2.43 -8.26 2.77
CA LEU A 23 2.18 -8.13 4.20
C LEU A 23 1.50 -9.38 4.76
N VAL A 24 0.41 -9.82 4.11
CA VAL A 24 -0.34 -11.01 4.53
C VAL A 24 0.51 -12.28 4.39
N SER A 25 1.28 -12.41 3.30
CA SER A 25 2.19 -13.52 3.12
C SER A 25 3.24 -13.58 4.22
N HIS A 26 3.75 -12.43 4.67
CA HIS A 26 4.72 -12.39 5.77
C HIS A 26 4.10 -12.83 7.10
N TYR A 27 2.84 -12.46 7.38
CA TYR A 27 2.12 -13.00 8.55
C TYR A 27 1.96 -14.52 8.49
N GLN A 28 1.63 -15.05 7.31
CA GLN A 28 1.49 -16.50 7.14
C GLN A 28 2.82 -17.22 7.31
N THR A 29 3.93 -16.65 6.83
CA THR A 29 5.28 -17.19 7.06
C THR A 29 5.61 -17.22 8.55
N LEU A 30 5.44 -16.11 9.27
CA LEU A 30 5.69 -16.03 10.71
C LEU A 30 4.79 -16.99 11.51
N ALA A 31 3.52 -17.14 11.11
CA ALA A 31 2.62 -18.10 11.73
C ALA A 31 3.07 -19.55 11.49
N LYS A 32 3.58 -19.88 10.30
CA LYS A 32 4.16 -21.21 10.00
C LYS A 32 5.45 -21.49 10.77
N GLU A 33 6.20 -20.46 11.14
CA GLU A 33 7.37 -20.55 12.04
C GLU A 33 6.96 -20.76 13.51
N GLY A 34 5.66 -20.82 13.82
CA GLY A 34 5.13 -21.09 15.15
C GLY A 34 4.94 -19.85 16.02
N LEU A 35 5.07 -18.64 15.46
CA LEU A 35 4.80 -17.42 16.22
C LEU A 35 3.30 -17.25 16.51
N PRO A 36 2.91 -16.90 17.76
CA PRO A 36 1.53 -16.61 18.12
C PRO A 36 0.91 -15.54 17.22
N LEU A 37 -0.38 -15.63 16.91
CA LEU A 37 -1.08 -14.75 15.97
C LEU A 37 -0.78 -13.26 16.21
N TYR A 38 -0.86 -12.81 17.47
CA TYR A 38 -0.59 -11.43 17.83
C TYR A 38 0.87 -11.03 17.57
N GLN A 39 1.83 -11.89 17.90
CA GLN A 39 3.26 -11.62 17.67
C GLN A 39 3.59 -11.60 16.17
N SER A 40 3.03 -12.53 15.39
CA SER A 40 3.16 -12.57 13.93
C SER A 40 2.68 -11.29 13.26
N ILE A 41 1.55 -10.74 13.73
CA ILE A 41 1.00 -9.48 13.19
C ILE A 41 1.89 -8.29 13.56
N ILE A 42 2.30 -8.16 14.83
CA ILE A 42 3.13 -7.03 15.28
C ILE A 42 4.50 -7.06 14.61
N LYS A 43 5.16 -8.22 14.60
CA LYS A 43 6.48 -8.39 13.98
C LYS A 43 6.37 -8.18 12.47
N GLY A 44 5.41 -8.82 11.83
CA GLY A 44 5.23 -8.70 10.39
C GLY A 44 4.87 -7.28 9.94
N SER A 45 4.09 -6.54 10.73
CA SER A 45 3.75 -5.14 10.44
C SER A 45 4.99 -4.25 10.51
N LYS A 46 5.83 -4.44 11.54
CA LYS A 46 7.08 -3.69 11.73
C LYS A 46 8.09 -3.96 10.60
N ASP A 47 8.29 -5.22 10.24
CA ASP A 47 9.22 -5.62 9.19
C ASP A 47 8.82 -5.05 7.82
N ARG A 48 7.51 -4.92 7.59
CA ARG A 48 6.94 -4.45 6.31
C ARG A 48 6.73 -2.93 6.26
N LEU A 49 6.75 -2.24 7.39
CA LEU A 49 6.60 -0.79 7.47
C LEU A 49 7.67 -0.07 6.62
N SER A 50 8.95 -0.39 6.83
CA SER A 50 10.05 0.25 6.11
C SER A 50 9.98 0.01 4.60
N PRO A 51 9.74 -1.22 4.08
CA PRO A 51 9.52 -1.46 2.66
C PRO A 51 8.32 -0.71 2.05
N ILE A 52 7.18 -0.64 2.76
CA ILE A 52 5.98 0.07 2.28
C ILE A 52 6.27 1.57 2.19
N LEU A 53 6.88 2.15 3.22
CA LEU A 53 7.28 3.55 3.23
C LEU A 53 8.31 3.84 2.14
N MET A 54 9.30 2.97 1.91
CA MET A 54 10.27 3.12 0.83
C MET A 54 9.57 3.22 -0.54
N THR A 55 8.57 2.37 -0.79
CA THR A 55 7.83 2.41 -2.05
C THR A 55 7.02 3.71 -2.18
N ALA A 56 6.32 4.11 -1.11
CA ALA A 56 5.52 5.33 -1.10
C ALA A 56 6.37 6.59 -1.24
N LEU A 57 7.53 6.66 -0.59
CA LEU A 57 8.46 7.77 -0.67
C LEU A 57 9.11 7.86 -2.05
N THR A 58 9.60 6.75 -2.61
CA THR A 58 10.20 6.73 -3.94
C THR A 58 9.20 7.20 -5.01
N ALA A 59 7.98 6.66 -5.00
CA ALA A 59 6.93 7.09 -5.91
C ALA A 59 6.48 8.54 -5.63
N GLY A 60 6.41 8.92 -4.35
CA GLY A 60 6.11 10.28 -3.91
C GLY A 60 7.06 11.31 -4.49
N LEU A 61 8.35 11.14 -4.24
CA LEU A 61 9.41 12.03 -4.72
C LEU A 61 9.45 12.11 -6.25
N ALA A 62 9.21 11.00 -6.95
CA ALA A 62 9.16 10.99 -8.41
C ALA A 62 7.96 11.77 -8.98
N LEU A 63 6.82 11.73 -8.29
CA LEU A 63 5.55 12.25 -8.82
C LEU A 63 5.18 13.64 -8.29
N ILE A 64 5.74 14.08 -7.16
CA ILE A 64 5.49 15.41 -6.58
C ILE A 64 5.72 16.55 -7.59
N PRO A 65 6.86 16.61 -8.32
CA PRO A 65 7.10 17.67 -9.29
C PRO A 65 6.06 17.68 -10.42
N LEU A 66 5.63 16.51 -10.90
CA LEU A 66 4.64 16.36 -11.97
C LEU A 66 3.22 16.71 -11.50
N ALA A 67 2.91 16.45 -10.23
CA ALA A 67 1.62 16.80 -9.64
C ALA A 67 1.47 18.31 -9.46
N ILE A 68 2.55 19.02 -9.11
CA ILE A 68 2.55 20.47 -8.88
C ILE A 68 2.75 21.25 -10.18
N GLY A 69 3.67 20.83 -11.05
CA GLY A 69 4.01 21.49 -12.33
C GLY A 69 2.99 21.27 -13.46
N GLY A 70 1.71 21.09 -13.14
CA GLY A 70 0.67 20.72 -14.11
C GLY A 70 0.31 21.80 -15.13
N GLU A 71 0.73 23.04 -14.89
CA GLU A 71 0.45 24.19 -15.77
C GLU A 71 1.42 24.30 -16.96
N LEU A 72 2.46 23.46 -17.00
CA LEU A 72 3.45 23.46 -18.08
C LEU A 72 2.91 22.71 -19.32
N PRO A 73 3.16 23.23 -20.54
CA PRO A 73 2.83 22.52 -21.79
C PRO A 73 3.45 21.12 -21.81
N GLY A 74 2.64 20.09 -22.10
CA GLY A 74 3.07 18.68 -22.11
C GLY A 74 2.77 17.89 -20.83
N ASN A 75 2.36 18.56 -19.73
CA ASN A 75 2.02 17.89 -18.45
C ASN A 75 0.51 17.60 -18.29
N GLU A 76 -0.30 17.91 -19.29
CA GLU A 76 -1.76 17.75 -19.27
C GLU A 76 -2.22 16.32 -19.00
N ILE A 77 -1.42 15.33 -19.43
CA ILE A 77 -1.65 13.91 -19.20
C ILE A 77 -1.03 13.45 -17.88
N GLN A 78 0.19 13.90 -17.58
CA GLN A 78 0.98 13.39 -16.46
C GLN A 78 0.48 13.93 -15.11
N SER A 79 0.08 15.20 -15.05
CA SER A 79 -0.39 15.84 -13.82
C SER A 79 -1.61 15.15 -13.20
N PRO A 80 -2.73 14.88 -13.92
CA PRO A 80 -3.86 14.17 -13.34
C PRO A 80 -3.52 12.74 -12.91
N MET A 81 -2.65 12.04 -13.66
CA MET A 81 -2.18 10.71 -13.29
C MET A 81 -1.37 10.73 -11.99
N ALA A 82 -0.40 11.65 -11.88
CA ALA A 82 0.46 11.81 -10.70
C ALA A 82 -0.35 12.15 -9.45
N LYS A 83 -1.34 13.05 -9.57
CA LYS A 83 -2.24 13.43 -8.45
C LYS A 83 -3.01 12.22 -7.91
N VAL A 84 -3.56 11.39 -8.79
CA VAL A 84 -4.28 10.17 -8.39
C VAL A 84 -3.36 9.18 -7.68
N ILE A 85 -2.17 8.93 -8.23
CA ILE A 85 -1.21 8.00 -7.64
C ILE A 85 -0.74 8.51 -6.27
N LEU A 86 -0.41 9.79 -6.12
CA LEU A 86 0.05 10.37 -4.86
C LEU A 86 -1.00 10.28 -3.74
N GLY A 87 -2.22 10.76 -4.00
CA GLY A 87 -3.30 10.70 -3.01
C GLY A 87 -3.68 9.25 -2.68
N GLY A 88 -3.70 8.42 -3.72
CA GLY A 88 -3.90 6.99 -3.61
C GLY A 88 -2.88 6.27 -2.75
N LEU A 89 -1.58 6.55 -2.94
CA LEU A 89 -0.50 5.91 -2.21
C LEU A 89 -0.54 6.26 -0.73
N LEU A 90 -0.83 7.51 -0.39
CA LEU A 90 -0.99 7.93 1.00
C LEU A 90 -2.15 7.19 1.66
N SER A 91 -3.33 7.19 1.03
CA SER A 91 -4.51 6.49 1.56
C SER A 91 -4.30 4.97 1.65
N SER A 92 -3.73 4.35 0.61
CA SER A 92 -3.46 2.92 0.56
C SER A 92 -2.41 2.51 1.60
N THR A 93 -1.37 3.30 1.82
CA THR A 93 -0.34 3.01 2.83
C THR A 93 -0.97 2.98 4.21
N LEU A 94 -1.82 3.95 4.54
CA LEU A 94 -2.56 3.96 5.81
C LEU A 94 -3.48 2.74 5.93
N LEU A 95 -4.28 2.44 4.90
CA LEU A 95 -5.13 1.24 4.89
C LEU A 95 -4.31 -0.03 5.08
N ASN A 96 -3.16 -0.15 4.43
CA ASN A 96 -2.33 -1.36 4.51
C ASN A 96 -1.68 -1.54 5.89
N LEU A 97 -1.34 -0.45 6.58
CA LEU A 97 -0.71 -0.48 7.90
C LEU A 97 -1.70 -0.58 9.06
N PHE A 98 -2.95 -0.13 8.88
CA PHE A 98 -3.96 -0.16 9.95
C PHE A 98 -5.06 -1.20 9.70
N VAL A 99 -5.62 -1.23 8.49
CA VAL A 99 -6.78 -2.09 8.18
C VAL A 99 -6.36 -3.53 7.97
N VAL A 100 -5.30 -3.80 7.21
CA VAL A 100 -4.88 -5.18 6.92
C VAL A 100 -4.48 -5.97 8.18
N PRO A 101 -3.70 -5.43 9.15
CA PRO A 101 -3.41 -6.14 10.40
C PRO A 101 -4.69 -6.45 11.21
N VAL A 102 -5.62 -5.50 11.29
CA VAL A 102 -6.87 -5.66 12.03
C VAL A 102 -7.77 -6.70 11.38
N VAL A 103 -7.94 -6.63 10.05
CA VAL A 103 -8.73 -7.61 9.29
C VAL A 103 -8.13 -9.00 9.41
N TYR A 104 -6.80 -9.12 9.29
CA TYR A 104 -6.11 -10.39 9.45
C TYR A 104 -6.29 -10.97 10.87
N TYR A 105 -6.19 -10.14 11.90
CA TYR A 105 -6.45 -10.54 13.28
C TYR A 105 -7.89 -11.07 13.46
N LEU A 106 -8.89 -10.33 12.97
CA LEU A 106 -10.30 -10.71 13.10
C LEU A 106 -10.63 -12.00 12.33
N ALA A 107 -10.04 -12.19 11.15
CA ALA A 107 -10.23 -13.39 10.34
C ALA A 107 -9.62 -14.63 11.01
N ASN A 108 -8.39 -14.53 11.53
CA ASN A 108 -7.69 -15.68 12.12
C ASN A 108 -8.01 -15.94 13.59
N ARG A 109 -8.54 -14.96 14.34
CA ARG A 109 -8.98 -15.16 15.74
C ARG A 109 -10.08 -16.21 15.87
N LYS A 110 -10.91 -16.39 14.83
CA LYS A 110 -11.97 -17.42 14.81
C LYS A 110 -11.42 -18.84 14.62
N THR A 111 -10.20 -18.98 14.10
CA THR A 111 -9.60 -20.28 13.81
C THR A 111 -8.88 -20.88 15.03
N GLU A 112 -8.37 -20.06 15.96
CA GLU A 112 -7.80 -20.55 17.24
C GLU A 112 -8.84 -21.01 18.27
N GLN A 113 -10.14 -20.76 18.04
CA GLN A 113 -11.22 -21.18 18.95
C GLN A 113 -11.92 -22.50 18.52
N LYS A 114 -11.42 -23.19 17.49
CA LYS A 114 -11.87 -24.51 17.06
C LYS A 114 -10.78 -25.54 17.33
#